data_AF-A0A1M5LCL3-F1
#
_entry.id   AF-A0A1M5LCL3-F1
#
_cell.length_a   1.000
_cell.length_b   1.000
_cell.length_c   1.000
_cell.angle_alpha   90.00
_cell.angle_beta   90.00
_cell.angle_gamma   90.00
#
_symmetry.space_group_name_H-M   'P 1'
#
loop_
_entity.id
_entity.type
_entity.pdbx_description
1 polymer ?
#
loop_
_entity_poly.entity_id
_entity_poly.type
_entity_poly.pdbx_seq_one_letter_code
_entity_poly.pdbx_strand_id
1 'polypeptide(L)'
;MSLATGLQALSVAGALMLVSLSGQAQEPNQQIMPNMHTQLANFGGAMHATAKVCGDYSDNQLAEQKEKQRALSIQSGMKAAAFDEAFDAGEKKATAKWAAIPASEHQAKCDEFKQEMEALGRQFTQ
;
A
#
# COMPACT_ATOMS: atom_id res chain seq x y z
N MET A 1 61.66 -48.45 21.46
CA MET A 1 61.63 -49.61 20.53
C MET A 1 60.19 -50.01 20.29
N SER A 2 59.79 -50.12 19.01
CA SER A 2 58.62 -50.83 18.45
C SER A 2 57.20 -50.31 18.78
N LEU A 3 56.18 -50.33 17.90
CA LEU A 3 55.93 -50.37 16.45
C LEU A 3 54.39 -50.59 16.29
N ALA A 4 53.87 -50.53 15.05
CA ALA A 4 52.49 -50.85 14.60
C ALA A 4 51.48 -49.69 14.72
N THR A 5 51.15 -48.86 13.71
CA THR A 5 50.66 -49.06 12.32
C THR A 5 49.33 -49.81 12.15
N GLY A 6 48.36 -49.10 11.54
CA GLY A 6 47.31 -49.62 10.64
C GLY A 6 45.91 -49.73 11.25
N LEU A 7 44.79 -49.68 10.52
CA LEU A 7 44.46 -49.34 9.14
C LEU A 7 42.90 -49.41 9.07
N GLN A 8 42.28 -48.46 8.37
CA GLN A 8 40.99 -48.48 7.65
C GLN A 8 39.92 -49.55 7.97
N ALA A 9 38.66 -49.10 8.16
CA ALA A 9 37.49 -49.79 7.61
C ALA A 9 36.29 -48.83 7.44
N LEU A 10 35.92 -48.58 6.17
CA LEU A 10 34.59 -48.15 5.76
C LEU A 10 33.58 -49.31 5.93
N SER A 11 32.35 -49.02 6.35
CA SER A 11 31.06 -49.59 5.85
C SER A 11 29.91 -49.13 6.76
N VAL A 12 29.00 -48.24 6.32
CA VAL A 12 27.81 -48.43 5.46
C VAL A 12 26.53 -48.80 6.24
N ALA A 13 25.48 -48.02 5.94
CA ALA A 13 24.04 -48.29 6.02
C ALA A 13 23.31 -48.14 7.37
N GLY A 14 22.34 -47.21 7.36
CA GLY A 14 21.29 -47.07 8.37
C GLY A 14 20.34 -45.95 7.98
N ALA A 15 19.51 -46.22 6.97
CA ALA A 15 18.50 -45.34 6.40
C ALA A 15 17.49 -44.84 7.46
N LEU A 16 17.16 -43.54 7.47
CA LEU A 16 15.85 -43.10 7.98
C LEU A 16 15.45 -41.72 7.41
N MET A 17 14.32 -41.75 6.71
CA MET A 17 13.36 -40.66 6.47
C MET A 17 13.71 -39.61 5.41
N LEU A 18 13.39 -39.98 4.16
CA LEU A 18 12.79 -39.07 3.19
C LEU A 18 11.59 -38.36 3.83
N VAL A 19 11.79 -37.16 4.38
CA VAL A 19 10.67 -36.24 4.62
C VAL A 19 10.33 -35.61 3.27
N SER A 20 9.47 -36.32 2.53
CA SER A 20 8.53 -35.65 1.64
C SER A 20 7.65 -34.77 2.52
N LEU A 21 7.72 -33.45 2.39
CA LEU A 21 6.56 -32.61 2.62
C LEU A 21 6.65 -31.39 1.70
N SER A 22 5.85 -31.49 0.63
CA SER A 22 5.12 -30.41 -0.01
C SER A 22 5.91 -29.18 -0.43
N GLY A 23 6.16 -29.13 -1.74
CA GLY A 23 6.37 -27.87 -2.44
C GLY A 23 5.37 -26.84 -1.93
N GLN A 24 5.91 -25.78 -1.34
CA GLN A 24 5.25 -24.49 -1.30
C GLN A 24 5.15 -24.08 -2.76
N ALA A 25 4.08 -24.50 -3.43
CA ALA A 25 3.56 -23.72 -4.54
C ALA A 25 3.36 -22.33 -3.95
N GLN A 26 4.25 -21.39 -4.28
CA GLN A 26 3.99 -19.98 -4.08
C GLN A 26 2.70 -19.70 -4.82
N GLU A 27 1.59 -19.66 -4.07
CA GLU A 27 0.36 -19.09 -4.58
C GLU A 27 0.70 -17.69 -5.09
N PRO A 28 0.37 -17.36 -6.34
CA PRO A 28 0.76 -16.10 -6.93
C PRO A 28 0.07 -14.99 -6.13
N ASN A 29 0.84 -14.19 -5.39
CA ASN A 29 0.86 -12.72 -5.30
C ASN A 29 -0.47 -11.90 -5.37
N GLN A 30 -1.63 -12.51 -5.27
CA GLN A 30 -2.94 -11.90 -5.54
C GLN A 30 -3.53 -11.19 -4.32
N GLN A 31 -2.97 -11.33 -3.12
CA GLN A 31 -3.41 -10.61 -1.92
C GLN A 31 -2.72 -9.26 -1.74
N ILE A 32 -1.53 -9.06 -2.31
CA ILE A 32 -0.76 -7.82 -2.13
C ILE A 32 -1.34 -6.69 -3.02
N MET A 33 -1.75 -7.02 -4.24
CA MET A 33 -2.34 -6.09 -5.21
C MET A 33 -3.68 -5.45 -4.78
N PRO A 34 -4.70 -6.20 -4.32
CA PRO A 34 -5.99 -5.62 -3.92
C PRO A 34 -5.87 -4.67 -2.72
N ASN A 35 -4.90 -4.91 -1.83
CA ASN A 35 -4.62 -4.01 -0.73
C ASN A 35 -4.09 -2.64 -1.22
N MET A 36 -3.22 -2.62 -2.24
CA MET A 36 -2.68 -1.38 -2.80
C MET A 36 -3.74 -0.52 -3.48
N HIS A 37 -4.63 -1.10 -4.28
CA HIS A 37 -5.72 -0.35 -4.92
C HIS A 37 -6.70 0.24 -3.89
N THR A 38 -7.00 -0.51 -2.83
CA THR A 38 -7.84 -0.04 -1.71
C THR A 38 -7.17 1.12 -0.97
N GLN A 39 -5.88 1.03 -0.68
CA GLN A 39 -5.12 2.12 -0.05
C GLN A 39 -5.05 3.36 -0.93
N LEU A 40 -4.89 3.20 -2.24
CA LEU A 40 -4.87 4.32 -3.18
C LEU A 40 -6.23 5.01 -3.26
N ALA A 41 -7.33 4.25 -3.32
CA ALA A 41 -8.69 4.81 -3.27
C ALA A 41 -8.91 5.58 -1.96
N ASN A 42 -8.50 5.00 -0.81
CA ASN A 42 -8.58 5.66 0.49
C ASN A 42 -7.77 6.97 0.54
N PHE A 43 -6.55 6.95 0.00
CA PHE A 43 -5.72 8.15 -0.12
C PHE A 43 -6.40 9.20 -1.00
N GLY A 44 -7.00 8.80 -2.13
CA GLY A 44 -7.76 9.68 -3.02
C GLY A 44 -8.93 10.36 -2.30
N GLY A 45 -9.69 9.63 -1.49
CA GLY A 45 -10.75 10.19 -0.66
C GLY A 45 -10.24 11.19 0.36
N ALA A 46 -9.12 10.87 1.04
CA ALA A 46 -8.50 11.80 1.97
C ALA A 46 -8.05 13.10 1.28
N MET A 47 -7.48 12.98 0.08
CA MET A 47 -7.09 14.12 -0.74
C MET A 47 -8.27 14.95 -1.22
N HIS A 48 -9.39 14.31 -1.56
CA HIS A 48 -10.62 15.00 -1.96
C HIS A 48 -11.15 15.88 -0.82
N ALA A 49 -11.19 15.36 0.42
CA ALA A 49 -11.57 16.16 1.58
C ALA A 49 -10.57 17.31 1.86
N THR A 50 -9.27 17.04 1.79
CA THR A 50 -8.24 18.07 1.96
C THR A 50 -8.36 19.17 0.91
N ALA A 51 -8.61 18.83 -0.34
CA ALA A 51 -8.79 19.81 -1.42
C ALA A 51 -10.03 20.69 -1.23
N LYS A 52 -11.12 20.16 -0.64
CA LYS A 52 -12.29 20.98 -0.25
C LYS A 52 -11.95 22.05 0.80
N VAL A 53 -11.00 21.75 1.70
CA VAL A 53 -10.58 22.68 2.76
C VAL A 53 -9.49 23.65 2.27
N CYS A 54 -8.51 23.13 1.54
CA CYS A 54 -7.32 23.87 1.13
C CYS A 54 -7.47 24.62 -0.21
N GLY A 55 -8.51 24.32 -0.99
CA GLY A 55 -8.93 25.15 -2.11
C GLY A 55 -8.43 24.76 -3.50
N ASP A 56 -8.81 25.67 -4.42
CA ASP A 56 -8.68 25.75 -5.89
C ASP A 56 -9.41 24.73 -6.78
N TYR A 57 -9.98 23.67 -6.22
CA TYR A 57 -10.81 22.75 -6.99
C TYR A 57 -12.29 23.01 -6.76
N SER A 58 -13.02 23.24 -7.85
CA SER A 58 -14.48 23.17 -7.83
C SER A 58 -14.96 21.75 -7.53
N ASP A 59 -16.18 21.63 -7.02
CA ASP A 59 -16.82 20.32 -6.78
C ASP A 59 -16.82 19.45 -8.04
N ASN A 60 -17.00 20.06 -9.22
CA ASN A 60 -16.94 19.35 -10.50
C ASN A 60 -15.54 18.81 -10.79
N GLN A 61 -14.48 19.59 -10.57
CA GLN A 61 -13.11 19.10 -10.74
C GLN A 61 -12.80 17.97 -9.76
N LEU A 62 -13.26 18.06 -8.52
CA LEU A 62 -13.07 17.00 -7.53
C LEU A 62 -13.84 15.72 -7.90
N ALA A 63 -15.07 15.85 -8.42
CA ALA A 63 -15.86 14.73 -8.92
C ALA A 63 -15.17 14.08 -10.13
N GLU A 64 -14.66 14.87 -11.08
CA GLU A 64 -13.90 14.35 -12.22
C GLU A 64 -12.64 13.59 -11.78
N GLN A 65 -11.91 14.07 -10.77
CA GLN A 65 -10.74 13.37 -10.24
C GLN A 65 -11.13 12.05 -9.57
N LYS A 66 -12.22 12.02 -8.80
CA LYS A 66 -12.78 10.78 -8.23
C LYS A 66 -13.12 9.80 -9.34
N GLU A 67 -13.83 10.22 -10.38
CA GLU A 67 -14.21 9.34 -11.49
C GLU A 67 -13.01 8.84 -12.30
N LYS A 68 -12.00 9.68 -12.54
CA LYS A 68 -10.75 9.24 -13.18
C LYS A 68 -10.05 8.15 -12.35
N GLN A 69 -9.92 8.37 -11.05
CA GLN A 69 -9.32 7.39 -10.15
C GLN A 69 -10.14 6.08 -10.10
N ARG A 70 -11.47 6.20 -10.05
CA ARG A 70 -12.41 5.09 -10.06
C ARG A 70 -12.27 4.24 -11.32
N ALA A 71 -12.28 4.87 -12.49
CA ALA A 71 -12.14 4.21 -13.77
C ALA A 71 -10.80 3.45 -13.89
N LEU A 72 -9.70 4.08 -13.49
CA LEU A 72 -8.37 3.45 -13.47
C LEU A 72 -8.32 2.25 -12.51
N SER A 73 -8.94 2.38 -11.34
CA SER A 73 -8.99 1.31 -10.33
C SER A 73 -9.79 0.11 -10.83
N ILE A 74 -10.94 0.35 -11.46
CA ILE A 74 -11.79 -0.70 -12.06
C ILE A 74 -11.05 -1.37 -13.22
N GLN A 75 -10.40 -0.60 -14.10
CA GLN A 75 -9.57 -1.13 -15.17
C GLN A 75 -8.44 -2.03 -14.63
N SER A 76 -7.92 -1.72 -13.44
CA SER A 76 -6.90 -2.51 -12.74
C SER A 76 -7.46 -3.71 -11.97
N GLY A 77 -8.75 -4.02 -12.11
CA GLY A 77 -9.40 -5.19 -11.51
C GLY A 77 -10.10 -4.95 -10.16
N MET A 78 -10.19 -3.70 -9.70
CA MET A 78 -10.95 -3.36 -8.48
C MET A 78 -12.46 -3.41 -8.76
N LYS A 79 -13.24 -3.93 -7.81
CA LYS A 79 -14.70 -3.81 -7.88
C LYS A 79 -15.10 -2.37 -7.60
N ALA A 80 -16.04 -1.84 -8.40
CA ALA A 80 -16.63 -0.52 -8.22
C ALA A 80 -17.04 -0.21 -6.77
N ALA A 81 -17.82 -1.11 -6.15
CA ALA A 81 -18.28 -0.93 -4.76
C ALA A 81 -17.12 -0.88 -3.74
N ALA A 82 -16.05 -1.65 -3.98
CA ALA A 82 -14.87 -1.63 -3.09
C ALA A 82 -14.09 -0.31 -3.23
N PHE A 83 -14.05 0.27 -4.44
CA PHE A 83 -13.47 1.60 -4.64
C PHE A 83 -14.28 2.65 -3.88
N ASP A 84 -15.60 2.66 -4.08
CA ASP A 84 -16.51 3.64 -3.48
C ASP A 84 -16.41 3.58 -1.94
N GLU A 85 -16.42 2.37 -1.35
CA GLU A 85 -16.24 2.18 0.10
C GLU A 85 -14.89 2.71 0.60
N ALA A 86 -13.79 2.37 -0.07
CA ALA A 86 -12.45 2.77 0.34
C ALA A 86 -12.24 4.29 0.24
N PHE A 87 -12.72 4.89 -0.85
CA PHE A 87 -12.68 6.33 -1.08
C PHE A 87 -13.48 7.07 -0.01
N ASP A 88 -14.74 6.68 0.22
CA ASP A 88 -15.61 7.33 1.19
C ASP A 88 -15.06 7.20 2.61
N ALA A 89 -14.42 6.07 2.95
CA ALA A 89 -13.73 5.91 4.23
C ALA A 89 -12.56 6.90 4.39
N GLY A 90 -11.81 7.14 3.32
CA GLY A 90 -10.71 8.11 3.29
C GLY A 90 -11.20 9.54 3.44
N GLU A 91 -12.23 9.90 2.68
CA GLU A 91 -12.88 11.22 2.72
C GLU A 91 -13.41 11.50 4.12
N LYS A 92 -14.22 10.60 4.68
CA LYS A 92 -14.79 10.74 6.03
C LYS A 92 -13.71 10.94 7.10
N LYS A 93 -12.63 10.16 7.04
CA LYS A 93 -11.52 10.26 7.99
C LYS A 93 -10.82 11.62 7.90
N ALA A 94 -10.56 12.11 6.69
CA ALA A 94 -9.91 13.40 6.48
C ALA A 94 -10.84 14.56 6.85
N THR A 95 -12.14 14.52 6.51
CA THR A 95 -13.12 15.49 6.96
C THR A 95 -13.18 15.59 8.48
N ALA A 96 -13.17 14.45 9.19
CA ALA A 96 -13.15 14.45 10.65
C ALA A 96 -11.86 15.08 11.22
N LYS A 97 -10.70 14.84 10.59
CA LYS A 97 -9.44 15.49 10.97
C LYS A 97 -9.48 17.00 10.78
N TRP A 98 -9.96 17.47 9.63
CA TRP A 98 -10.09 18.90 9.36
C TRP A 98 -11.08 19.59 10.28
N ALA A 99 -12.19 18.92 10.62
CA ALA A 99 -13.16 19.43 11.60
C ALA A 99 -12.59 19.56 13.03
N ALA A 100 -11.54 18.80 13.37
CA ALA A 100 -10.86 18.90 14.66
C ALA A 100 -9.81 20.02 14.71
N ILE A 101 -9.43 20.60 13.56
CA ILE A 101 -8.51 21.73 13.46
C ILE A 101 -9.33 23.02 13.46
N PRO A 102 -8.98 24.04 14.26
CA PRO A 102 -9.65 25.34 14.20
C PRO A 102 -9.60 25.94 12.79
N ALA A 103 -10.71 26.53 12.32
CA ALA A 103 -10.76 27.14 10.99
C ALA A 103 -9.69 28.23 10.78
N SER A 104 -9.29 28.93 11.86
CA SER A 104 -8.20 29.91 11.85
C SER A 104 -6.83 29.30 11.53
N GLU A 105 -6.65 27.99 11.75
CA GLU A 105 -5.41 27.26 11.50
C GLU A 105 -5.43 26.50 10.16
N HIS A 106 -6.58 26.43 9.47
CA HIS A 106 -6.71 25.69 8.22
C HIS A 106 -5.72 26.17 7.16
N GLN A 107 -5.60 27.49 6.96
CA GLN A 107 -4.68 28.05 5.97
C GLN A 107 -3.23 27.62 6.22
N ALA A 108 -2.76 27.76 7.46
CA ALA A 108 -1.40 27.38 7.81
C ALA A 108 -1.13 25.88 7.57
N LYS A 109 -2.12 25.03 7.87
CA LYS A 109 -2.04 23.58 7.61
C LYS A 109 -2.09 23.22 6.13
N CYS A 110 -2.84 23.98 5.33
CA CYS A 110 -2.86 23.83 3.89
C CYS A 110 -1.53 24.24 3.25
N ASP A 111 -0.91 25.31 3.74
CA ASP A 111 0.40 25.76 3.27
C ASP A 111 1.50 24.74 3.60
N GLU A 112 1.51 24.22 4.85
CA GLU A 112 2.40 23.14 5.28
C GLU A 112 2.24 21.90 4.39
N PHE A 113 1.00 21.43 4.22
CA PHE A 113 0.69 20.27 3.40
C PHE A 113 1.16 20.45 1.94
N LYS A 114 0.94 21.63 1.35
CA LYS A 114 1.38 21.93 -0.01
C LYS A 114 2.90 21.83 -0.14
N GLN A 115 3.65 22.39 0.80
CA GLN A 115 5.11 22.32 0.80
C GLN A 115 5.61 20.88 0.90
N GLU A 116 4.99 20.05 1.75
CA GLU A 116 5.32 18.63 1.87
C GLU A 116 5.07 17.88 0.57
N MET A 117 3.93 18.11 -0.08
CA MET A 117 3.58 17.45 -1.35
C MET A 117 4.51 17.87 -2.50
N GLU A 118 4.89 19.14 -2.55
CA GLU A 118 5.88 19.63 -3.52
C GLU A 118 7.27 19.02 -3.26
N ALA A 119 7.67 18.89 -2.00
CA ALA A 119 8.93 18.25 -1.63
C ALA A 119 8.93 16.77 -2.00
N LEU A 120 7.84 16.05 -1.71
CA LEU A 120 7.66 14.67 -2.10
C LEU A 120 7.70 14.51 -3.62
N GLY A 121 7.02 15.38 -4.37
CA GLY A 121 7.03 15.38 -5.83
C GLY A 121 8.44 15.52 -6.40
N ARG A 122 9.25 16.43 -5.85
CA ARG A 122 10.66 16.61 -6.25
C ARG A 122 11.53 15.39 -5.95
N GLN A 123 11.20 14.59 -4.94
CA GLN A 123 11.92 13.36 -4.62
C GLN A 123 11.68 12.27 -5.68
N PHE A 124 10.48 12.20 -6.26
CA PHE A 124 10.15 11.20 -7.28
C PHE A 124 10.61 11.57 -8.69
N THR A 125 10.99 12.83 -8.93
CA THR A 125 11.48 13.31 -10.24
C THR A 125 13.01 13.37 -10.34
N GLN A 126 13.74 13.03 -9.28
CA GLN A 126 15.20 12.87 -9.25
C GLN A 126 15.58 11.41 -9.48
#